data_AF-A0A1V4UHN0-F1
#
_entry.id   AF-A0A1V4UHN0-F1
#
_cell.length_a   1.000
_cell.length_b   1.000
_cell.length_c   1.000
_cell.angle_alpha   90.00
_cell.angle_beta   90.00
_cell.angle_gamma   90.00
#
_symmetry.space_group_name_H-M   'P 1'
#
loop_
_entity.id
_entity.type
_entity.pdbx_description
1 polymer ?
#
loop_
_entity_poly.entity_id
_entity_poly.type
_entity_poly.pdbx_seq_one_letter_code
_entity_poly.pdbx_strand_id
1 'polypeptide(L)'
;MKKLLAELGEKGISVKRYKGLGEMNAQQLWDTTMNPENRIFKKVMIEDAMEANEIFKILMGKDVEARKDFIKRHAREVKNLDI
;
A
#
# COMPACT_ATOMS: atom_id res chain seq x y z
N MET A 1 -2.58 -5.35 -16.57
CA MET A 1 -1.45 -6.21 -17.00
C MET A 1 -1.78 -7.11 -18.18
N LYS A 2 -2.78 -8.00 -18.12
CA LYS A 2 -3.13 -8.87 -19.28
C LYS A 2 -3.44 -8.09 -20.57
N LYS A 3 -4.16 -6.97 -20.49
CA LYS A 3 -4.42 -6.08 -21.65
C LYS A 3 -3.14 -5.45 -22.23
N LEU A 4 -2.27 -4.92 -21.38
CA LEU A 4 -1.03 -4.25 -21.78
C LEU A 4 -0.02 -5.20 -22.45
N LEU A 5 0.07 -6.45 -21.96
CA LEU A 5 0.92 -7.49 -22.54
C LEU A 5 0.36 -8.03 -23.87
N ALA A 6 -0.96 -8.00 -24.05
CA ALA A 6 -1.60 -8.35 -25.32
C ALA A 6 -1.34 -7.30 -26.41
N GLU A 7 -1.23 -6.02 -26.05
CA GLU A 7 -0.92 -4.91 -26.98
C GLU A 7 0.57 -4.85 -27.36
N LEU A 8 1.48 -5.21 -26.45
CA LEU A 8 2.94 -5.11 -26.66
C LEU A 8 3.57 -6.37 -27.30
N GLY A 9 2.79 -7.44 -27.48
CA GLY A 9 3.27 -8.72 -28.00
C GLY A 9 3.96 -9.57 -26.92
N GLU A 10 3.51 -10.82 -26.74
CA GLU A 10 3.98 -11.70 -25.65
C GLU A 10 5.44 -12.17 -25.81
N LYS A 11 6.04 -12.02 -27.00
CA LYS A 11 7.38 -12.56 -27.29
C LYS A 11 8.47 -11.54 -26.95
N GLY A 12 9.12 -11.75 -25.82
CA GLY A 12 10.39 -11.08 -25.46
C GLY A 12 10.31 -10.08 -24.30
N ILE A 13 9.12 -9.84 -23.74
CA ILE A 13 8.95 -8.88 -22.63
C ILE A 13 9.13 -9.60 -21.29
N SER A 14 10.21 -9.28 -20.60
CA SER A 14 10.44 -9.70 -19.21
C SER A 14 9.88 -8.65 -18.26
N VAL A 15 8.87 -9.02 -17.46
CA VAL A 15 8.28 -8.14 -16.45
C VAL A 15 8.84 -8.51 -15.08
N LYS A 16 9.55 -7.58 -14.45
CA LYS A 16 10.05 -7.75 -13.08
C LYS A 16 9.07 -7.15 -12.09
N ARG A 17 8.60 -7.97 -11.14
CA ARG A 17 7.73 -7.52 -10.04
C ARG A 17 8.53 -7.53 -8.74
N TYR A 18 8.75 -6.35 -8.18
CA TYR A 18 9.38 -6.20 -6.87
C TYR A 18 8.41 -6.60 -5.76
N LYS A 19 8.83 -7.49 -4.86
CA LYS A 19 8.07 -7.89 -3.66
C LYS A 19 8.46 -7.11 -2.42
N GLY A 20 9.60 -6.44 -2.46
CA GLY A 20 10.09 -5.57 -1.40
C GLY A 20 11.23 -4.68 -1.89
N LEU A 21 11.58 -3.70 -1.07
CA LEU A 21 12.63 -2.71 -1.41
C LEU A 21 14.02 -3.36 -1.57
N GLY A 22 14.30 -4.44 -0.82
CA GLY A 22 15.59 -5.15 -0.90
C GLY A 22 15.83 -5.89 -2.23
N GLU A 23 14.84 -6.00 -3.11
CA GLU A 23 15.00 -6.56 -4.46
C GLU A 23 15.45 -5.53 -5.51
N MET A 24 15.58 -4.27 -5.09
CA MET A 24 16.01 -3.14 -5.92
C MET A 24 17.47 -2.80 -5.63
N ASN A 25 18.20 -2.39 -6.67
CA ASN A 25 19.53 -1.82 -6.50
C ASN A 25 19.44 -0.32 -6.12
N ALA A 26 20.59 0.27 -5.75
CA ALA A 26 20.64 1.66 -5.30
C ALA A 26 20.11 2.66 -6.34
N GLN A 27 20.42 2.47 -7.62
CA GLN A 27 19.96 3.35 -8.70
C GLN A 27 18.43 3.29 -8.86
N GLN A 28 17.87 2.08 -8.84
CA GLN A 28 16.43 1.86 -8.93
C GLN A 28 15.68 2.50 -7.76
N LEU A 29 16.19 2.39 -6.53
CA LEU A 29 15.60 3.04 -5.36
C LEU A 29 15.65 4.56 -5.50
N TRP A 30 16.77 5.11 -5.94
CA TRP A 30 16.94 6.54 -6.14
C TRP A 30 15.92 7.10 -7.14
N ASP A 31 15.88 6.51 -8.34
CA ASP A 31 15.06 7.00 -9.45
C ASP A 31 13.56 6.88 -9.18
N THR A 32 13.14 5.89 -8.38
CA THR A 32 11.71 5.60 -8.14
C THR A 32 11.17 6.17 -6.83
N THR A 33 11.96 6.21 -5.75
CA THR A 33 11.44 6.53 -4.40
C THR A 33 12.13 7.70 -3.71
N MET A 34 13.35 8.07 -4.09
CA MET A 34 14.13 9.08 -3.35
C MET A 34 14.31 10.41 -4.09
N ASN A 35 14.45 10.38 -5.43
CA ASN A 35 14.64 11.58 -6.23
C ASN A 35 13.44 12.54 -6.08
N PRO A 36 13.62 13.77 -5.56
CA PRO A 36 12.53 14.75 -5.41
C PRO A 36 11.74 15.03 -6.68
N GLU A 37 12.35 14.90 -7.86
CA GLU A 37 11.69 15.16 -9.15
C GLU A 37 10.65 14.10 -9.51
N ASN A 38 10.88 12.84 -9.11
CA ASN A 38 10.06 11.69 -9.54
C ASN A 38 9.39 10.93 -8.38
N ARG A 39 9.75 11.20 -7.13
CA ARG A 39 9.23 10.48 -5.96
C ARG A 39 7.77 10.85 -5.68
N ILE A 40 7.03 9.89 -5.13
CA ILE A 40 5.62 10.06 -4.74
C ILE A 40 5.53 10.00 -3.21
N PHE A 41 5.28 11.13 -2.56
CA PHE A 41 5.07 11.21 -1.11
C PHE A 41 3.60 11.44 -0.79
N LYS A 42 3.11 10.79 0.28
CA LYS A 42 1.81 11.08 0.87
C LYS A 42 2.03 11.70 2.24
N LYS A 43 1.48 12.90 2.44
CA LYS A 43 1.52 13.58 3.75
C LYS A 43 0.41 12.99 4.63
N VAL A 44 0.78 12.48 5.80
CA VAL A 44 -0.17 11.97 6.79
C VAL A 44 -0.74 13.14 7.59
N MET A 45 -2.06 13.18 7.72
CA MET A 45 -2.80 14.21 8.46
C MET A 45 -3.71 13.52 9.49
N ILE A 46 -3.94 14.19 10.62
CA ILE A 46 -4.92 13.76 11.63
C ILE A 46 -6.08 14.75 11.54
N GLU A 47 -7.25 14.26 11.14
CA GLU A 47 -8.46 15.07 11.01
C GLU A 47 -9.22 15.11 12.33
N ASP A 48 -9.44 13.94 12.94
CA ASP A 48 -10.02 13.80 14.28
C ASP A 48 -9.08 12.97 15.17
N ALA A 49 -8.59 13.61 16.24
CA ALA A 49 -7.67 12.98 17.17
C ALA A 49 -8.34 11.93 18.08
N MET A 50 -9.62 12.11 18.42
CA MET A 50 -10.37 11.16 19.24
C MET A 50 -10.66 9.88 18.45
N GLU A 51 -11.16 10.02 17.22
CA GLU A 51 -11.42 8.87 16.35
C GLU A 51 -10.13 8.10 16.05
N ALA A 52 -9.06 8.81 15.68
CA ALA A 52 -7.75 8.20 15.45
C ALA A 52 -7.29 7.40 16.67
N ASN A 53 -7.40 7.95 17.88
CA ASN A 53 -7.01 7.28 19.10
C ASN A 53 -7.82 6.00 19.37
N GLU A 54 -9.13 6.01 19.13
CA GLU A 54 -9.96 4.81 19.26
C GLU A 54 -9.56 3.73 18.26
N ILE A 55 -9.32 4.08 16.99
CA ILE A 55 -8.82 3.15 15.98
C ILE A 55 -7.46 2.57 16.39
N PHE A 56 -6.54 3.40 16.89
CA PHE A 56 -5.24 2.95 17.39
C PHE A 56 -5.40 1.96 18.54
N LYS A 57 -6.30 2.24 19.49
CA LYS A 57 -6.55 1.37 20.63
C LYS A 57 -7.12 0.02 20.20
N ILE A 58 -8.04 -0.01 19.24
CA ILE A 58 -8.63 -1.27 18.73
C ILE A 58 -7.57 -2.08 17.97
N LEU A 59 -6.83 -1.45 17.05
CA LEU A 59 -5.92 -2.15 16.15
C LEU A 59 -4.58 -2.53 16.78
N MET A 60 -4.08 -1.70 17.70
CA MET A 60 -2.74 -1.84 18.29
C MET A 60 -2.78 -2.17 19.79
N GLY A 61 -3.95 -2.13 20.42
CA GLY A 61 -4.12 -2.46 21.84
C GLY A 61 -4.01 -3.95 22.15
N LYS A 62 -4.05 -4.31 23.44
CA LYS A 62 -3.85 -5.68 23.91
C LYS A 62 -5.06 -6.60 23.71
N ASP A 63 -6.24 -6.04 23.46
CA ASP A 63 -7.46 -6.81 23.25
C ASP A 63 -7.47 -7.42 21.84
N VAL A 64 -7.20 -8.73 21.79
CA VAL A 64 -7.13 -9.50 20.54
C VAL A 64 -8.51 -9.67 19.92
N GLU A 65 -9.57 -9.76 20.73
CA GLU A 65 -10.89 -10.10 20.22
C GLU A 65 -11.58 -8.88 19.60
N ALA A 66 -11.44 -7.71 20.24
CA ALA A 66 -11.84 -6.43 19.65
C ALA A 66 -11.19 -6.21 18.27
N ARG A 67 -9.90 -6.52 18.14
CA ARG A 67 -9.17 -6.42 16.88
C ARG A 67 -9.68 -7.39 15.81
N LYS A 68 -9.90 -8.65 16.17
CA LYS A 68 -10.41 -9.67 15.24
C LYS A 68 -11.80 -9.30 14.72
N ASP A 69 -12.68 -8.83 15.60
CA ASP A 69 -14.03 -8.45 15.21
C ASP A 69 -14.02 -7.24 14.28
N PHE A 70 -13.16 -6.25 14.56
CA PHE A 70 -12.94 -5.13 13.65
C PHE A 70 -12.48 -5.59 12.26
N ILE A 71 -11.47 -6.46 12.18
CA ILE A 71 -10.96 -6.99 10.90
C ILE A 71 -12.06 -7.77 10.17
N LYS A 72 -12.79 -8.67 10.84
CA LYS A 72 -13.86 -9.45 10.21
C LYS A 72 -14.95 -8.56 9.63
N ARG A 73 -15.31 -7.49 10.33
CA ARG A 73 -16.33 -6.54 9.89
C ARG A 73 -15.89 -5.76 8.65
N HIS A 74 -14.67 -5.20 8.67
CA HIS A 74 -14.24 -4.21 7.67
C HIS A 74 -13.32 -4.74 6.56
N ALA A 75 -12.78 -5.97 6.65
CA ALA A 75 -11.76 -6.47 5.71
C ALA A 75 -12.22 -6.48 4.24
N ARG A 76 -13.53 -6.59 3.97
CA ARG A 76 -14.07 -6.59 2.59
C ARG A 76 -14.30 -5.19 2.03
N GLU A 77 -14.39 -4.18 2.90
CA GLU A 77 -14.71 -2.80 2.53
C GLU A 77 -13.50 -2.05 1.99
N VAL A 78 -12.28 -2.53 2.26
CA VAL A 78 -11.00 -1.91 1.87
C VAL A 78 -10.88 -1.61 0.37
N LYS A 79 -11.58 -2.37 -0.49
CA LYS A 79 -11.52 -2.14 -1.95
C LYS A 79 -12.22 -0.85 -2.40
N ASN A 80 -13.16 -0.34 -1.60
CA ASN A 80 -14.09 0.71 -1.99
C ASN A 80 -13.99 1.94 -1.09
N LEU A 81 -12.86 2.15 -0.40
CA LEU A 81 -12.70 3.28 0.51
C LEU A 81 -12.57 4.63 -0.23
N ASP A 82 -12.07 4.61 -1.46
CA ASP A 82 -11.74 5.81 -2.25
C ASP A 82 -12.65 5.98 -3.50
N ILE A 83 -13.94 5.57 -3.45
CA ILE A 83 -14.90 5.77 -4.56
C ILE A 83 -15.45 7.21 -4.56
#